data_AF-A0A287FYX1-F1
#
_entry.id   AF-A0A287FYX1-F1
#
_cell.length_a   1.000
_cell.length_b   1.000
_cell.length_c   1.000
_cell.angle_alpha   90.00
_cell.angle_beta   90.00
_cell.angle_gamma   90.00
#
_symmetry.space_group_name_H-M   'P 1'
#
loop_
_entity.id
_entity.type
_entity.pdbx_description
1 polymer ?
#
loop_
_entity_poly.entity_id
_entity_poly.type
_entity_poly.pdbx_seq_one_letter_code
_entity_poly.pdbx_strand_id
1 'polypeptide(L)'
;MDTPDNVVDPSFYGSFTESEPTCMMHHQRPKKMVAFEGALTGRRFLGCPMQQDECVNCGVVEWVDGPCPEILQRCLARIWDMYHDQNFGRVKDKQAHDKEVGKLKKEIDFLSNNYN
;
A
#
# COMPACT_ATOMS: atom_id res chain seq x y z
N MET A 1 5.44 -3.23 -15.23
CA MET A 1 4.52 -4.01 -14.39
C MET A 1 4.91 -3.68 -12.97
N ASP A 2 4.21 -2.71 -12.37
CA ASP A 2 4.50 -2.28 -11.00
C ASP A 2 4.11 -3.39 -10.03
N THR A 3 4.94 -3.60 -9.01
CA THR A 3 4.65 -4.63 -8.00
C THR A 3 3.70 -4.05 -6.97
N PRO A 4 2.57 -4.71 -6.67
CA PRO A 4 1.62 -4.21 -5.69
C PRO A 4 2.18 -4.29 -4.27
N ASP A 5 1.75 -3.35 -3.42
CA ASP A 5 1.91 -3.45 -1.97
C ASP A 5 1.34 -4.77 -1.45
N ASN A 6 1.94 -5.34 -0.40
CA ASN A 6 1.62 -6.69 0.05
C ASN A 6 1.69 -6.87 1.57
N VAL A 7 0.98 -7.89 2.04
CA VAL A 7 1.00 -8.35 3.44
C VAL A 7 1.17 -9.86 3.47
N VAL A 8 1.92 -10.35 4.47
CA VAL A 8 2.05 -11.80 4.74
C VAL A 8 0.70 -12.30 5.28
N ASP A 9 0.11 -13.31 4.63
CA ASP A 9 -1.14 -13.93 5.07
C ASP A 9 -0.86 -15.15 5.97
N PRO A 10 -1.13 -15.07 7.29
CA PRO A 10 -0.91 -16.18 8.20
C PRO A 10 -1.84 -17.36 7.92
N SER A 11 -3.04 -17.11 7.36
CA SER A 11 -4.08 -18.13 7.15
C SER A 11 -3.89 -18.95 5.87
N PHE A 12 -2.90 -18.59 5.05
CA PHE A 12 -2.62 -19.28 3.79
C PHE A 12 -1.84 -20.60 4.01
N TYR A 13 -2.50 -21.57 4.67
CA TYR A 13 -1.95 -22.90 4.93
C TYR A 13 -2.32 -23.89 3.81
N GLY A 14 -1.33 -24.69 3.39
CA GLY A 14 -1.46 -25.74 2.36
C GLY A 14 -0.10 -26.41 2.16
N SER A 15 -0.08 -27.73 1.89
CA SER A 15 1.13 -28.53 1.73
C SER A 15 1.87 -28.17 0.45
N PHE A 16 3.11 -27.69 0.60
CA PHE A 16 3.98 -27.33 -0.50
C PHE A 16 4.72 -28.54 -1.05
N THR A 17 4.80 -28.65 -2.37
CA THR A 17 5.70 -29.59 -3.03
C THR A 17 7.12 -29.01 -3.06
N GLU A 18 8.14 -29.87 -3.08
CA GLU A 18 9.57 -29.48 -3.07
C GLU A 18 10.04 -28.69 -4.32
N SER A 19 9.13 -28.30 -5.21
CA SER A 19 9.38 -27.71 -6.53
C SER A 19 9.00 -26.23 -6.63
N GLU A 20 8.97 -25.48 -5.54
CA GLU A 20 8.63 -24.05 -5.58
C GLU A 20 9.67 -23.23 -6.37
N PRO A 21 9.23 -22.28 -7.21
CA PRO A 21 10.15 -21.38 -7.89
C PRO A 21 10.90 -20.52 -6.87
N THR A 22 12.20 -20.31 -7.09
CA THR A 22 12.96 -19.35 -6.28
C THR A 22 12.86 -17.96 -6.90
N CYS A 23 13.02 -16.93 -6.07
CA CYS A 23 13.18 -15.58 -6.60
C CYS A 23 14.38 -15.54 -7.56
N MET A 24 14.21 -15.06 -8.79
CA MET A 24 15.28 -15.04 -9.80
C MET A 24 16.49 -14.19 -9.39
N MET A 25 16.29 -13.16 -8.57
CA MET A 25 17.35 -12.24 -8.15
C MET A 25 18.09 -12.72 -6.90
N HIS A 26 17.37 -13.29 -5.92
CA HIS A 26 17.92 -13.61 -4.61
C HIS A 26 18.07 -15.12 -4.35
N HIS A 27 17.53 -15.96 -5.24
CA HIS A 27 17.50 -17.42 -5.15
C HIS A 27 16.96 -17.96 -3.82
N GLN A 28 16.17 -17.15 -3.12
CA GLN A 28 15.52 -17.53 -1.88
C GLN A 28 14.15 -18.13 -2.15
N ARG A 29 13.71 -18.98 -1.22
CA ARG A 29 12.34 -19.50 -1.21
C ARG A 29 11.35 -18.34 -1.05
N PRO A 30 10.32 -18.25 -1.90
CA PRO A 30 9.36 -17.16 -1.83
C PRO A 30 8.50 -17.22 -0.58
N LYS A 31 7.98 -16.06 -0.18
CA LYS A 31 6.94 -15.95 0.84
C LYS A 31 5.57 -15.92 0.17
N LYS A 32 4.62 -16.50 0.89
CA LYS A 32 3.20 -16.41 0.67
C LYS A 32 2.70 -15.00 1.01
N MET A 33 2.16 -14.30 0.01
CA MET A 33 1.74 -12.91 0.15
C MET A 33 0.38 -12.67 -0.52
N VAL A 34 -0.29 -11.62 -0.07
CA VAL A 34 -1.54 -11.13 -0.63
C VAL A 34 -1.32 -9.71 -1.10
N ALA A 35 -1.74 -9.40 -2.32
CA ALA A 35 -1.71 -8.04 -2.85
C ALA A 35 -2.74 -7.18 -2.10
N PHE A 36 -2.33 -5.99 -1.66
CA PHE A 36 -3.15 -5.10 -0.84
C PHE A 36 -3.70 -3.91 -1.63
N GLU A 37 -3.16 -3.58 -2.80
CA GLU A 37 -3.51 -2.34 -3.50
C GLU A 37 -4.15 -2.56 -4.89
N GLY A 38 -5.04 -1.64 -5.27
CA GLY A 38 -5.60 -1.52 -6.61
C GLY A 38 -6.48 -2.70 -7.03
N ALA A 39 -6.53 -2.97 -8.33
CA ALA A 39 -7.36 -4.02 -8.92
C ALA A 39 -6.98 -5.45 -8.50
N LEU A 40 -5.81 -5.62 -7.88
CA LEU A 40 -5.27 -6.91 -7.45
C LEU A 40 -5.51 -7.20 -5.96
N THR A 41 -6.15 -6.27 -5.25
CA THR A 41 -6.44 -6.41 -3.81
C THR A 41 -7.07 -7.77 -3.49
N GLY A 42 -6.45 -8.47 -2.54
CA GLY A 42 -6.89 -9.79 -2.06
C GLY A 42 -6.34 -10.98 -2.86
N ARG A 43 -5.63 -10.76 -3.97
CA ARG A 43 -5.08 -11.85 -4.79
C ARG A 43 -3.78 -12.40 -4.22
N ARG A 44 -3.65 -13.73 -4.15
CA ARG A 44 -2.48 -14.40 -3.55
C ARG A 44 -1.37 -14.63 -4.55
N PHE A 45 -0.14 -14.43 -4.09
CA PHE A 45 1.07 -14.62 -4.89
C PHE A 45 2.24 -15.12 -4.03
N LEU A 46 3.21 -15.72 -4.72
CA LEU A 46 4.55 -16.00 -4.20
C LEU A 46 5.43 -14.80 -4.55
N GLY A 47 6.13 -14.23 -3.58
CA GLY A 47 7.09 -13.17 -3.87
C GLY A 47 8.34 -13.25 -3.01
N CYS A 48 9.30 -12.37 -3.31
CA CYS A 48 10.62 -12.44 -2.70
C CYS A 48 10.57 -12.20 -1.18
N PRO A 49 11.31 -12.99 -0.37
CA PRO A 49 11.32 -12.81 1.08
C PRO A 49 12.18 -11.63 1.55
N MET A 50 13.02 -11.06 0.69
CA MET A 50 13.96 -9.98 1.02
C MET A 50 13.22 -8.66 1.26
N GLN A 51 13.68 -7.92 2.26
CA GLN A 51 13.10 -6.63 2.63
C GLN A 51 13.33 -5.62 1.50
N GLN A 52 12.31 -4.80 1.23
CA GLN A 52 12.28 -3.87 0.10
C GLN A 52 13.20 -2.65 0.29
N ASP A 53 13.82 -2.51 1.47
CA ASP A 53 14.64 -1.36 1.87
C ASP A 53 15.95 -1.23 1.06
N GLU A 54 16.36 -2.27 0.31
CA GLU A 54 17.61 -2.31 -0.46
C GLU A 54 17.44 -2.17 -1.99
N CYS A 55 16.36 -1.49 -2.44
CA CYS A 55 16.24 -0.89 -3.79
C CYS A 55 16.01 -1.84 -4.99
N VAL A 56 15.66 -3.11 -4.80
CA VAL A 56 15.09 -3.91 -5.91
C VAL A 56 13.85 -4.66 -5.44
N ASN A 57 12.67 -4.10 -5.78
CA ASN A 57 11.45 -4.88 -5.67
C ASN A 57 11.53 -6.03 -6.69
N CYS A 58 11.77 -7.24 -6.18
CA CYS A 58 11.89 -8.45 -7.00
C CYS A 58 10.54 -8.91 -7.57
N GLY A 59 9.47 -8.22 -7.22
CA GLY A 59 8.16 -8.44 -7.78
C GLY A 59 7.51 -9.73 -7.36
N VAL A 60 6.48 -10.06 -8.13
CA VAL A 60 5.75 -11.32 -8.06
C VAL A 60 6.62 -12.41 -8.70
N VAL A 61 6.90 -13.48 -7.94
CA VAL A 61 7.52 -14.70 -8.49
C VAL A 61 6.46 -15.48 -9.26
N GLU A 62 5.28 -15.68 -8.66
CA GLU A 62 4.17 -16.41 -9.30
C GLU A 62 2.82 -16.02 -8.67
N TRP A 63 1.76 -15.99 -9.49
CA TRP A 63 0.38 -15.86 -9.00
C TRP A 63 -0.19 -17.22 -8.64
N VAL A 64 -0.68 -17.38 -7.41
CA VAL A 64 -1.33 -18.62 -6.97
C VAL A 64 -2.75 -18.69 -7.54
N ASP A 65 -3.45 -17.55 -7.52
CA ASP A 65 -4.82 -17.47 -7.97
C ASP A 65 -4.90 -17.16 -9.47
N GLY A 66 -5.91 -17.72 -10.13
CA GLY A 66 -6.32 -17.27 -11.46
C GLY A 66 -6.64 -15.78 -11.50
N PRO A 67 -6.74 -15.18 -12.70
CA PRO A 67 -7.13 -13.78 -12.81
C PRO A 67 -8.52 -13.58 -12.21
N CYS A 68 -8.67 -12.53 -11.39
CA CYS A 68 -9.97 -12.12 -10.88
C CYS A 68 -10.91 -11.79 -12.05
N PRO A 69 -12.23 -12.02 -11.93
CA PRO A 69 -13.18 -11.54 -12.93
C PRO A 69 -13.02 -10.05 -13.19
N GLU A 70 -13.13 -9.63 -14.45
CA GLU A 70 -12.91 -8.24 -14.86
C GLU A 70 -13.81 -7.24 -14.09
N ILE A 71 -15.05 -7.64 -13.81
CA ILE A 71 -15.99 -6.84 -13.02
C ILE A 71 -15.42 -6.57 -11.61
N LEU A 72 -14.87 -7.60 -10.97
CA LEU A 72 -14.27 -7.46 -9.64
C LEU A 72 -13.04 -6.54 -9.68
N GLN A 73 -12.17 -6.70 -10.68
CA GLN A 73 -11.00 -5.83 -10.85
C GLN A 73 -11.40 -4.36 -10.98
N ARG A 74 -12.43 -4.06 -11.78
CA ARG A 74 -12.96 -2.70 -11.95
C ARG A 74 -13.58 -2.15 -10.66
N CYS A 75 -14.33 -2.97 -9.92
CA CYS A 75 -14.89 -2.58 -8.62
C CYS A 75 -13.79 -2.24 -7.62
N LEU A 76 -12.75 -3.08 -7.51
CA LEU A 76 -11.62 -2.85 -6.60
C LEU A 76 -10.84 -1.59 -6.98
N ALA A 77 -10.54 -1.39 -8.26
CA ALA A 77 -9.91 -0.16 -8.74
C ALA A 77 -10.74 1.07 -8.35
N ARG A 78 -12.06 1.03 -8.56
CA ARG A 78 -12.94 2.15 -8.21
C ARG A 78 -12.98 2.46 -6.71
N ILE A 79 -12.97 1.44 -5.86
CA ILE A 79 -12.91 1.62 -4.40
C ILE A 79 -11.60 2.30 -4.00
N TRP A 80 -10.49 1.89 -4.60
CA TRP A 80 -9.20 2.51 -4.37
C TRP A 80 -9.13 3.95 -4.87
N ASP A 81 -9.68 4.26 -6.05
CA ASP A 81 -9.78 5.64 -6.54
C ASP A 81 -10.53 6.52 -5.53
N MET A 82 -11.68 6.05 -5.04
CA MET A 82 -12.49 6.76 -4.05
C MET A 82 -11.74 6.97 -2.72
N TYR A 83 -10.98 5.98 -2.27
CA TYR A 83 -10.16 6.08 -1.06
C TYR A 83 -9.06 7.13 -1.22
N HIS A 84 -8.35 7.12 -2.35
CA HIS A 84 -7.31 8.11 -2.64
C HIS A 84 -7.86 9.52 -2.75
N ASP A 85 -8.98 9.71 -3.46
CA ASP A 85 -9.65 11.00 -3.59
C ASP A 85 -10.06 11.57 -2.23
N GLN A 86 -10.70 10.75 -1.39
CA GLN A 86 -11.13 11.15 -0.05
C GLN A 86 -9.94 11.48 0.86
N ASN A 87 -8.91 10.65 0.86
CA ASN A 87 -7.71 10.92 1.65
C ASN A 87 -6.98 12.17 1.20
N PHE A 88 -6.89 12.40 -0.10
CA PHE A 88 -6.28 13.61 -0.64
C PHE A 88 -7.06 14.87 -0.24
N GLY A 89 -8.40 14.80 -0.27
CA GLY A 89 -9.27 15.86 0.26
C GLY A 89 -8.99 16.14 1.75
N ARG A 90 -8.99 15.10 2.58
CA ARG A 90 -8.72 15.24 4.03
C ARG A 90 -7.34 15.81 4.33
N VAL A 91 -6.31 15.42 3.58
CA VAL A 91 -4.95 15.94 3.73
C VAL A 91 -4.92 17.43 3.40
N LYS A 92 -5.59 17.85 2.31
CA LYS A 92 -5.70 19.26 1.94
C LYS A 92 -6.44 20.09 2.99
N ASP A 93 -7.58 19.59 3.47
CA ASP A 93 -8.38 20.28 4.49
C ASP A 93 -7.59 20.45 5.78
N LYS A 94 -6.90 19.39 6.22
CA LYS A 94 -6.01 19.45 7.39
C LYS A 94 -4.91 20.48 7.19
N GLN A 95 -4.25 20.49 6.03
CA GLN A 95 -3.19 21.45 5.74
C GLN A 95 -3.70 22.91 5.73
N ALA A 96 -4.90 23.14 5.18
CA ALA A 96 -5.52 24.46 5.16
C ALA A 96 -5.87 24.93 6.58
N HIS A 97 -6.48 24.06 7.38
CA HIS A 97 -6.80 24.31 8.78
C HIS A 97 -5.53 24.61 9.60
N ASP A 98 -4.49 23.79 9.48
CA ASP A 98 -3.23 23.99 10.23
C ASP A 98 -2.56 25.32 9.86
N LYS A 99 -2.66 25.74 8.60
CA LYS A 99 -2.19 27.05 8.13
C LYS A 99 -2.98 28.21 8.75
N GLU A 100 -4.30 28.08 8.85
CA GLU A 100 -5.16 29.09 9.47
C GLU A 100 -4.92 29.20 10.97
N VAL A 101 -4.86 28.07 11.68
CA VAL A 101 -4.48 28.02 13.10
C VAL A 101 -3.11 28.67 13.32
N GLY A 102 -2.15 28.43 12.43
CA GLY A 102 -0.84 29.08 12.48
C GLY A 102 -0.87 30.60 12.34
N LYS A 103 -1.80 31.16 11.54
CA LYS A 103 -2.00 32.61 11.43
C LYS A 103 -2.61 33.18 12.71
N LEU A 104 -3.69 32.56 13.20
CA LEU A 104 -4.39 33.00 14.40
C LEU A 104 -3.48 32.98 15.63
N LYS A 105 -2.63 31.95 15.77
CA LYS A 105 -1.61 31.90 16.83
C LYS A 105 -0.66 33.11 16.79
N LYS A 106 -0.14 33.47 15.62
CA LYS A 106 0.74 34.64 15.46
C LYS A 106 0.04 35.95 15.82
N GLU A 107 -1.24 36.08 15.47
CA GLU A 107 -2.03 37.27 15.83
C GLU A 107 -2.27 37.34 17.34
N ILE A 108 -2.62 36.22 17.98
CA ILE A 108 -2.75 36.12 19.44
C ILE A 108 -1.44 36.51 20.14
N ASP A 109 -0.30 35.97 19.67
CA ASP A 109 1.01 36.30 20.23
C ASP A 109 1.34 37.78 20.05
N PHE A 110 1.05 38.35 18.88
CA PHE A 110 1.23 39.78 18.61
C PHE A 110 0.39 40.65 19.56
N LEU A 111 -0.90 40.35 19.70
CA LEU A 111 -1.79 41.10 20.58
C LEU A 111 -1.36 40.97 22.04
N SER A 112 -0.98 39.77 22.47
CA SER A 112 -0.48 39.53 23.83
C SER A 112 0.80 40.32 24.12
N ASN A 113 1.69 40.48 23.14
CA ASN A 113 2.94 41.23 23.35
C ASN A 113 2.77 42.76 23.32
N ASN A 114 1.70 43.27 22.70
CA ASN A 114 1.47 44.72 22.56
C ASN A 114 0.44 45.28 23.55
N TYR A 115 -0.39 44.42 24.14
CA TYR A 115 -1.49 44.83 25.01
C TYR A 115 -1.44 44.17 26.41
N ASN A 116 -0.32 43.54 26.78
CA ASN A 116 0.06 43.27 28.18
C ASN A 116 1.04 44.35 28.68
#